data_AF-A0A5C6XQ79-F1
#
_entry.id   AF-A0A5C6XQ79-F1
#
_cell.length_a   1.000
_cell.length_b   1.000
_cell.length_c   1.000
_cell.angle_alpha   90.00
_cell.angle_beta   90.00
_cell.angle_gamma   90.00
#
_symmetry.space_group_name_H-M   'P 1'
#
loop_
_entity.id
_entity.type
_entity.pdbx_description
1 polymer ?
#
loop_
_entity_poly.entity_id
_entity_poly.type
_entity_poly.pdbx_seq_one_letter_code
_entity_poly.pdbx_strand_id
1 'polypeptide(L)'
;MDKGETMRSMWKSWCGPLAMCALLAMMAMGCGSTETEEPAASQGALAGESLKEGMDLGGRCICPAVHDPVCGKDGQTYGNSCEAGCAGVPVAYDGECEPEGCYCPQVYDPVCGADGNTYGNACEAGCADVEVAYEGECREGCACPRVWDPVCGEDGETYGNACEARCAGVAVAYEGECRDERPECRTDRDCKVGGCSGQLCGSINDDLISTCEYLPEYACYDQEYTSCGCFDGKCGWEQTEALESCLESAGPGGSVLSEL
;
A
#
# COMPACT_ATOMS: atom_id res chain seq x y z
N MET A 1 27.68 7.07 -35.50
CA MET A 1 28.55 8.05 -34.82
C MET A 1 27.63 9.08 -34.17
N ASP A 2 27.31 8.98 -32.87
CA ASP A 2 28.05 9.60 -31.73
C ASP A 2 27.71 11.12 -31.65
N LYS A 3 27.13 11.78 -30.63
CA LYS A 3 26.71 11.65 -29.20
C LYS A 3 25.56 12.69 -29.00
N GLY A 4 24.62 12.66 -28.05
CA GLY A 4 24.74 12.61 -26.59
C GLY A 4 24.78 14.03 -25.95
N GLU A 5 23.76 14.34 -25.13
CA GLU A 5 23.67 15.40 -24.07
C GLU A 5 23.26 16.84 -24.49
N THR A 6 22.34 17.57 -23.82
CA THR A 6 22.20 17.83 -22.37
C THR A 6 20.79 18.32 -21.98
N MET A 7 20.26 17.81 -20.86
CA MET A 7 19.18 18.41 -20.05
C MET A 7 19.66 19.72 -19.41
N ARG A 8 19.23 20.87 -19.92
CA ARG A 8 19.28 22.15 -19.17
C ARG A 8 18.42 23.24 -19.80
N SER A 9 17.11 23.06 -19.91
CA SER A 9 16.25 24.15 -20.43
C SER A 9 14.77 23.89 -20.16
N MET A 10 14.32 23.95 -18.90
CA MET A 10 12.89 24.18 -18.60
C MET A 10 12.62 24.63 -17.15
N TRP A 11 13.49 25.47 -16.60
CA TRP A 11 13.20 26.31 -15.41
C TRP A 11 13.11 27.77 -15.82
N LYS A 12 12.22 28.07 -16.77
CA LYS A 12 11.86 29.44 -17.17
C LYS A 12 10.35 29.58 -17.30
N SER A 13 9.69 29.38 -16.17
CA SER A 13 8.40 29.98 -15.85
C SER A 13 8.49 30.35 -14.38
N TRP A 14 7.87 31.44 -13.95
CA TRP A 14 7.86 31.96 -12.57
C TRP A 14 9.01 32.92 -12.21
N CYS A 15 8.95 34.16 -12.73
CA CYS A 15 8.78 35.37 -11.90
C CYS A 15 8.88 36.63 -12.77
N GLY A 16 7.79 37.39 -12.81
CA GLY A 16 7.72 38.73 -13.39
C GLY A 16 8.21 39.83 -12.42
N PRO A 17 8.26 41.09 -12.89
CA PRO A 17 9.21 42.08 -12.37
C PRO A 17 8.53 43.10 -11.45
N LEU A 18 8.72 42.97 -10.14
CA LEU A 18 8.63 44.11 -9.22
C LEU A 18 9.54 43.88 -8.00
N ALA A 19 10.43 44.86 -7.79
CA ALA A 19 11.14 45.19 -6.55
C ALA A 19 12.41 44.40 -6.15
N MET A 20 13.53 45.04 -6.48
CA MET A 20 14.65 45.40 -5.59
C MET A 20 15.77 44.39 -5.29
N CYS A 21 16.89 44.67 -5.96
CA CYS A 21 18.26 44.43 -5.57
C CYS A 21 18.57 44.77 -4.10
N ALA A 22 19.27 43.88 -3.42
CA ALA A 22 20.39 44.24 -2.55
C ALA A 22 21.51 43.22 -2.75
N LEU A 23 22.71 43.76 -3.00
CA LEU A 23 23.95 43.12 -3.40
C LEU A 23 24.64 42.40 -2.22
N LEU A 24 25.38 41.32 -2.55
CA LEU A 24 26.79 40.99 -2.18
C LEU A 24 27.20 41.06 -0.69
N ALA A 25 28.07 40.22 -0.11
CA ALA A 25 29.07 39.30 -0.63
C ALA A 25 29.75 38.55 0.56
N MET A 26 30.30 37.37 0.26
CA MET A 26 31.64 36.88 0.64
C MET A 26 32.04 36.49 2.08
N MET A 27 32.50 35.24 2.11
CA MET A 27 33.78 34.72 2.63
C MET A 27 33.93 34.39 4.12
N ALA A 28 34.20 33.09 4.30
CA ALA A 28 34.79 32.44 5.45
C ALA A 28 36.29 32.75 5.62
N MET A 29 36.75 32.74 6.88
CA MET A 29 38.09 32.49 7.46
C MET A 29 37.99 32.97 8.93
N GLY A 30 38.48 32.35 9.99
CA GLY A 30 39.27 31.15 10.21
C GLY A 30 39.50 30.97 11.73
N CYS A 31 39.98 29.77 12.07
CA CYS A 31 40.70 29.26 13.25
C CYS A 31 40.90 30.11 14.53
N GLY A 32 40.71 29.48 15.69
CA GLY A 32 41.20 29.95 17.00
C GLY A 32 41.11 28.85 18.08
N SER A 33 42.24 28.21 18.36
CA SER A 33 42.51 27.17 19.36
C SER A 33 42.50 27.70 20.80
N THR A 34 42.22 26.84 21.79
CA THR A 34 43.13 26.56 22.93
C THR A 34 42.59 25.41 23.79
N GLU A 35 43.44 24.40 23.96
CA GLU A 35 43.39 23.37 24.99
C GLU A 35 43.99 23.92 26.29
N THR A 36 43.44 23.57 27.45
CA THR A 36 44.17 23.50 28.72
C THR A 36 43.57 22.37 29.59
N GLU A 37 44.35 21.32 29.81
CA GLU A 37 44.30 20.43 30.97
C GLU A 37 44.86 21.21 32.20
N GLU A 38 44.71 20.89 33.49
CA GLU A 38 44.59 19.64 34.25
C GLU A 38 44.28 19.99 35.76
N PRO A 39 44.47 19.15 36.80
CA PRO A 39 43.45 18.80 37.81
C PRO A 39 43.68 19.38 39.23
N ALA A 40 42.72 19.15 40.14
CA ALA A 40 42.99 19.18 41.59
C ALA A 40 42.10 18.19 42.35
N ALA A 41 42.77 17.33 43.11
CA ALA A 41 42.17 16.38 44.02
C ALA A 41 41.66 17.03 45.32
N SER A 42 40.72 16.33 45.94
CA SER A 42 40.68 15.97 47.36
C SER A 42 39.57 16.58 48.24
N GLN A 43 39.08 15.67 49.08
CA GLN A 43 38.41 15.84 50.38
C GLN A 43 36.88 15.90 50.36
N GLY A 44 36.27 14.81 50.82
CA GLY A 44 34.85 14.70 51.08
C GLY A 44 34.45 15.12 52.50
N ALA A 45 33.14 15.19 52.73
CA ALA A 45 32.51 14.94 54.01
C ALA A 45 30.98 14.81 53.81
N LEU A 46 30.50 13.58 54.03
CA LEU A 46 29.37 13.18 54.87
C LEU A 46 27.95 13.74 54.67
N ALA A 47 27.05 12.76 54.79
CA ALA A 47 25.69 12.81 55.32
C ALA A 47 24.56 13.07 54.32
N GLY A 48 23.98 11.94 53.88
CA GLY A 48 22.70 11.86 53.18
C GLY A 48 22.35 10.43 52.79
N GLU A 49 22.70 9.46 53.63
CA GLU A 49 22.37 8.05 53.43
C GLU A 49 20.87 7.84 53.69
N SER A 50 20.10 7.85 52.60
CA SER A 50 18.71 7.39 52.62
C SER A 50 18.70 5.89 52.86
N LEU A 51 18.08 5.53 53.98
CA LEU A 51 17.66 4.22 54.46
C LEU A 51 17.70 3.11 53.40
N LYS A 52 18.68 2.21 53.52
CA LYS A 52 18.67 0.91 52.84
C LYS A 52 17.86 -0.08 53.68
N GLU A 53 16.60 -0.32 53.32
CA GLU A 53 15.84 -1.46 53.84
C GLU A 53 16.08 -2.69 52.95
N GLY A 54 17.17 -3.40 53.25
CA GLY A 54 17.54 -4.68 52.62
C GLY A 54 19.02 -5.00 52.82
N MET A 55 19.34 -5.97 53.68
CA MET A 55 20.71 -6.47 53.91
C MET A 55 20.90 -7.79 53.16
N ASP A 56 21.70 -7.77 52.09
CA ASP A 56 22.13 -8.98 51.38
C ASP A 56 23.23 -9.70 52.18
N LEU A 57 22.90 -10.88 52.71
CA LEU A 57 23.81 -11.80 53.38
C LEU A 57 23.82 -13.14 52.64
N GLY A 58 24.48 -13.18 51.49
CA GLY A 58 24.86 -14.44 50.84
C GLY A 58 23.71 -15.15 50.12
N GLY A 59 22.95 -14.43 49.30
CA GLY A 59 22.01 -15.02 48.33
C GLY A 59 20.70 -15.51 48.93
N ARG A 60 20.40 -15.15 50.19
CA ARG A 60 19.08 -15.33 50.79
C ARG A 60 18.43 -13.97 50.99
N CYS A 61 17.41 -13.72 50.17
CA CYS A 61 16.57 -12.54 50.28
C CYS A 61 15.67 -12.62 51.51
N ILE A 62 15.91 -11.73 52.47
CA ILE A 62 15.07 -11.56 53.65
C ILE A 62 14.43 -10.18 53.52
N CYS A 63 13.16 -10.17 53.10
CA CYS A 63 12.37 -8.96 53.02
C CYS A 63 11.32 -8.90 54.14
N PRO A 64 10.98 -7.69 54.63
CA PRO A 64 9.82 -7.52 55.49
C PRO A 64 8.56 -8.06 54.81
N ALA A 65 7.66 -8.66 55.58
CA ALA A 65 6.34 -9.07 55.09
C ALA A 65 5.36 -7.87 55.01
N VAL A 66 5.87 -6.71 54.58
CA VAL A 66 5.09 -5.49 54.36
C VAL A 66 4.70 -5.45 52.89
N HIS A 67 3.43 -5.17 52.61
CA HIS A 67 2.92 -5.07 51.24
C HIS A 67 2.78 -3.60 50.86
N ASP A 68 3.82 -3.09 50.20
CA ASP A 68 3.92 -1.72 49.67
C ASP A 68 4.38 -1.85 48.20
N PRO A 69 3.48 -2.21 47.28
CA PRO A 69 3.86 -2.67 45.95
C PRO A 69 4.65 -1.62 45.16
N VAL A 70 5.56 -2.10 44.31
CA VAL A 70 6.35 -1.27 43.39
C VAL A 70 6.38 -1.89 42.01
N CYS A 71 6.46 -1.04 40.98
CA CYS A 71 6.63 -1.48 39.60
C CYS A 71 8.12 -1.51 39.24
N GLY A 72 8.62 -2.66 38.79
CA GLY A 72 9.99 -2.79 38.28
C GLY A 72 10.14 -2.21 36.87
N LYS A 73 11.37 -1.80 36.50
CA LYS A 73 11.69 -1.39 35.11
C LYS A 73 11.55 -2.50 34.07
N ASP A 74 11.31 -3.73 34.50
CA ASP A 74 11.01 -4.89 33.68
C ASP A 74 9.49 -5.12 33.49
N GLY A 75 8.64 -4.23 34.02
CA GLY A 75 7.19 -4.31 33.92
C GLY A 75 6.54 -5.30 34.88
N GLN A 76 7.27 -5.82 35.88
CA GLN A 76 6.72 -6.73 36.89
C GLN A 76 6.40 -6.00 38.21
N THR A 77 5.26 -6.31 38.81
CA THR A 77 4.87 -5.85 40.14
C THR A 77 5.59 -6.68 41.21
N TYR A 78 6.26 -6.02 42.15
CA TYR A 78 6.87 -6.63 43.34
C TYR A 78 6.07 -6.28 44.59
N GLY A 79 6.01 -7.19 45.57
CA GLY A 79 5.23 -7.01 46.79
C GLY A 79 5.73 -5.85 47.66
N ASN A 80 7.02 -5.51 47.55
CA ASN A 80 7.64 -4.29 48.06
C ASN A 80 8.99 -4.01 47.38
N SER A 81 9.60 -2.84 47.69
CA SER A 81 10.89 -2.41 47.16
C SER A 81 12.07 -3.33 47.51
N CYS A 82 12.03 -4.02 48.67
CA CYS A 82 13.03 -5.02 49.03
C CYS A 82 12.97 -6.21 48.08
N GLU A 83 11.76 -6.71 47.77
CA GLU A 83 11.58 -7.82 46.83
C GLU A 83 12.07 -7.47 45.42
N ALA A 84 11.80 -6.26 44.94
CA ALA A 84 12.32 -5.76 43.66
C ALA A 84 13.87 -5.70 43.64
N GLY A 85 14.47 -5.13 44.69
CA GLY A 85 15.92 -5.08 44.85
C GLY A 85 16.55 -6.47 44.94
N CYS A 86 15.84 -7.41 45.55
CA CYS A 86 16.23 -8.82 45.64
C CYS A 86 16.22 -9.56 44.31
N ALA A 87 15.30 -9.20 43.42
CA ALA A 87 15.30 -9.66 42.03
C ALA A 87 16.33 -8.94 41.16
N GLY A 88 17.05 -7.95 41.70
CA GLY A 88 18.00 -7.13 40.94
C GLY A 88 17.32 -6.17 39.96
N VAL A 89 16.03 -5.89 40.17
CA VAL A 89 15.22 -5.05 39.28
C VAL A 89 15.10 -3.65 39.88
N PRO A 90 15.58 -2.60 39.20
CA PRO A 90 15.37 -1.23 39.65
C PRO A 90 13.88 -0.89 39.64
N VAL A 91 13.41 -0.23 40.70
CA VAL A 91 12.05 0.32 40.76
C VAL A 91 11.89 1.41 39.70
N ALA A 92 10.80 1.32 38.93
CA ALA A 92 10.34 2.34 37.99
C ALA A 92 9.49 3.40 38.72
N TYR A 93 8.48 2.98 39.48
CA TYR A 93 7.61 3.82 40.30
C TYR A 93 6.95 3.03 41.45
N ASP A 94 6.46 3.74 42.46
CA ASP A 94 5.71 3.16 43.58
C ASP A 94 4.27 2.80 43.15
N GLY A 95 3.75 1.67 43.62
CA GLY A 95 2.47 1.09 43.19
C GLY A 95 2.66 -0.19 42.36
N GLU A 96 1.57 -0.93 42.13
CA GLU A 96 1.60 -2.06 41.20
C GLU A 96 1.90 -1.56 39.78
N CYS A 97 2.58 -2.36 38.96
CA CYS A 97 2.66 -2.06 37.54
C CYS A 97 1.25 -1.97 36.98
N GLU A 98 0.89 -0.81 36.47
CA GLU A 98 -0.25 -0.70 35.58
C GLU A 98 0.12 -1.47 34.31
N PRO A 99 -0.72 -2.41 33.82
CA PRO A 99 -0.53 -2.91 32.45
C PRO A 99 -0.47 -1.67 31.57
N GLU A 100 0.55 -1.57 30.70
CA GLU A 100 0.74 -0.44 29.78
C GLU A 100 -0.62 -0.02 29.23
N GLY A 101 -1.15 1.02 29.88
CA GLY A 101 -2.54 1.38 29.74
C GLY A 101 -2.66 2.02 28.38
N CYS A 102 -3.59 1.54 27.59
CA CYS A 102 -3.96 2.26 26.40
C CYS A 102 -4.55 3.62 26.80
N TYR A 103 -3.73 4.67 26.78
CA TYR A 103 -4.16 6.03 27.07
C TYR A 103 -4.71 6.67 25.81
N CYS A 104 -5.98 6.37 25.49
CA CYS A 104 -6.68 7.04 24.40
C CYS A 104 -7.43 8.27 24.86
N PRO A 105 -7.40 9.37 24.07
CA PRO A 105 -8.29 10.49 24.28
C PRO A 105 -9.74 9.99 24.28
N GLN A 106 -10.57 10.52 25.19
CA GLN A 106 -12.01 10.27 25.21
C GLN A 106 -12.73 11.12 24.13
N VAL A 107 -12.16 11.11 22.92
CA VAL A 107 -12.75 11.69 21.72
C VAL A 107 -13.43 10.56 20.97
N TYR A 108 -14.68 10.79 20.57
CA TYR A 108 -15.43 9.83 19.78
C TYR A 108 -15.32 10.24 18.32
N ASP A 109 -14.36 9.61 17.63
CA ASP A 109 -14.05 9.75 16.20
C ASP A 109 -13.95 8.32 15.63
N PRO A 110 -15.08 7.63 15.45
CA PRO A 110 -15.10 6.17 15.34
C PRO A 110 -14.37 5.66 14.10
N VAL A 111 -13.83 4.46 14.21
CA VAL A 111 -13.19 3.73 13.10
C VAL A 111 -13.69 2.29 13.05
N CYS A 112 -13.69 1.70 11.85
CA CYS A 112 -13.97 0.29 11.66
C CYS A 112 -12.66 -0.48 11.57
N GLY A 113 -12.46 -1.46 12.45
CA GLY A 113 -11.29 -2.33 12.43
C GLY A 113 -11.35 -3.37 11.30
N ALA A 114 -10.20 -3.89 10.89
CA ALA A 114 -10.09 -5.01 9.96
C ALA A 114 -10.72 -6.31 10.49
N ASP A 115 -10.98 -6.38 11.79
CA ASP A 115 -11.71 -7.44 12.48
C ASP A 115 -13.24 -7.28 12.41
N GLY A 116 -13.74 -6.19 11.81
CA GLY A 116 -15.17 -5.89 11.69
C GLY A 116 -15.79 -5.26 12.94
N ASN A 117 -15.01 -4.86 13.94
CA ASN A 117 -15.50 -4.20 15.15
C ASN A 117 -15.34 -2.68 15.08
N THR A 118 -16.32 -1.95 15.63
CA THR A 118 -16.24 -0.48 15.79
C THR A 118 -15.41 -0.13 17.02
N TYR A 119 -14.42 0.74 16.84
CA TYR A 119 -13.62 1.32 17.91
C TYR A 119 -13.97 2.80 18.08
N GLY A 120 -13.93 3.33 19.32
CA GLY A 120 -14.34 4.71 19.62
C GLY A 120 -13.46 5.76 18.96
N ASN A 121 -12.20 5.41 18.69
CA ASN A 121 -11.26 6.18 17.87
C ASN A 121 -10.09 5.29 17.38
N ALA A 122 -9.25 5.85 16.51
CA ALA A 122 -8.08 5.14 15.96
C ALA A 122 -7.06 4.71 17.02
N CYS A 123 -6.94 5.43 18.13
CA CYS A 123 -6.07 5.04 19.23
C CYS A 123 -6.58 3.75 19.88
N GLU A 124 -7.89 3.65 20.14
CA GLU A 124 -8.49 2.45 20.74
C GLU A 124 -8.34 1.22 19.84
N ALA A 125 -8.47 1.39 18.52
CA ALA A 125 -8.18 0.32 17.55
C ALA A 125 -6.72 -0.13 17.60
N GLY A 126 -5.78 0.82 17.59
CA GLY A 126 -4.35 0.53 17.68
C GLY A 126 -3.96 -0.17 18.99
N CYS A 127 -4.62 0.16 20.09
CA CYS A 127 -4.41 -0.50 21.37
C CYS A 127 -4.95 -1.93 21.46
N ALA A 128 -5.93 -2.26 20.62
CA ALA A 128 -6.38 -3.64 20.44
C ALA A 128 -5.52 -4.40 19.43
N ASP A 129 -4.42 -3.80 18.93
CA ASP A 129 -3.60 -4.31 17.83
C ASP A 129 -4.41 -4.59 16.55
N VAL A 130 -5.43 -3.77 16.29
CA VAL A 130 -6.31 -3.87 15.11
C VAL A 130 -6.03 -2.74 14.12
N GLU A 131 -5.72 -3.12 12.88
CA GLU A 131 -5.59 -2.16 11.79
C GLU A 131 -6.95 -1.54 11.43
N VAL A 132 -6.97 -0.23 11.19
CA VAL A 132 -8.17 0.47 10.74
C VAL A 132 -8.47 0.13 9.28
N ALA A 133 -9.64 -0.45 9.02
CA ALA A 133 -10.13 -0.72 7.66
C ALA A 133 -10.65 0.55 6.99
N TYR A 134 -11.46 1.35 7.68
CA TYR A 134 -11.96 2.64 7.21
C TYR A 134 -12.46 3.53 8.36
N GLU A 135 -12.56 4.84 8.10
CA GLU A 135 -13.10 5.83 9.05
C GLU A 135 -14.63 5.72 9.20
N GLY A 136 -15.12 5.97 10.42
CA GLY A 136 -16.52 5.79 10.83
C GLY A 136 -16.76 4.46 11.53
N GLU A 137 -17.93 4.32 12.15
CA GLU A 137 -18.33 3.04 12.76
C GLU A 137 -18.39 1.92 11.71
N CYS A 138 -18.09 0.68 12.12
CA CYS A 138 -18.45 -0.47 11.30
C CYS A 138 -19.96 -0.46 11.08
N ARG A 139 -20.35 -0.55 9.81
CA ARG A 139 -21.76 -0.63 9.45
C ARG A 139 -22.26 -2.03 9.82
N GLU A 140 -23.17 -2.15 10.78
CA GLU A 140 -23.92 -3.39 11.01
C GLU A 140 -24.70 -3.72 9.73
N GLY A 141 -24.14 -4.63 8.95
CA GLY A 141 -24.62 -4.87 7.60
C GLY A 141 -24.25 -3.76 6.63
N CYS A 142 -24.06 -4.17 5.39
CA CYS A 142 -23.87 -3.28 4.27
C CYS A 142 -25.13 -2.46 4.05
N ALA A 143 -25.08 -1.16 4.31
CA ALA A 143 -26.13 -0.23 3.87
C ALA A 143 -26.04 -0.02 2.35
N CYS A 144 -26.28 -1.08 1.58
CA CYS A 144 -26.30 -1.03 0.13
C CYS A 144 -27.73 -0.89 -0.38
N PRO A 145 -27.97 -0.08 -1.43
CA PRO A 145 -29.23 -0.11 -2.14
C PRO A 145 -29.53 -1.54 -2.58
N ARG A 146 -30.76 -2.02 -2.40
CA ARG A 146 -31.19 -3.32 -2.95
C ARG A 146 -31.52 -3.22 -4.44
N VAL A 147 -30.68 -2.49 -5.17
CA VAL A 147 -30.75 -2.38 -6.62
C VAL A 147 -29.96 -3.55 -7.18
N TRP A 148 -30.57 -4.30 -8.09
CA TRP A 148 -29.90 -5.36 -8.82
C TRP A 148 -29.16 -4.75 -10.00
N ASP A 149 -27.85 -4.57 -9.84
CA ASP A 149 -26.90 -4.05 -10.82
C ASP A 149 -25.60 -4.87 -10.71
N PRO A 150 -25.64 -6.15 -11.10
CA PRO A 150 -24.70 -7.15 -10.63
C PRO A 150 -23.27 -6.87 -11.10
N VAL A 151 -22.31 -7.30 -10.28
CA VAL A 151 -20.88 -7.23 -10.60
C VAL A 151 -20.21 -8.55 -10.24
N CYS A 152 -19.17 -8.91 -10.99
CA CYS A 152 -18.31 -10.05 -10.68
C CYS A 152 -17.11 -9.56 -9.88
N GLY A 153 -16.86 -10.16 -8.71
CA GLY A 153 -15.70 -9.86 -7.87
C GLY A 153 -14.40 -10.49 -8.41
N GLU A 154 -13.25 -10.00 -7.95
CA GLU A 154 -11.95 -10.63 -8.23
C GLU A 154 -11.80 -12.02 -7.58
N ASP A 155 -12.67 -12.35 -6.63
CA ASP A 155 -12.86 -13.66 -6.01
C ASP A 155 -13.66 -14.65 -6.88
N GLY A 156 -14.26 -14.19 -7.99
CA GLY A 156 -15.12 -14.99 -8.85
C GLY A 156 -16.56 -15.14 -8.35
N GLU A 157 -16.99 -14.36 -7.35
CA GLU A 157 -18.37 -14.37 -6.85
C GLU A 157 -19.20 -13.22 -7.44
N THR A 158 -20.49 -13.49 -7.70
CA THR A 158 -21.45 -12.48 -8.17
C THR A 158 -22.03 -11.74 -6.98
N TYR A 159 -21.90 -10.41 -6.99
CA TYR A 159 -22.50 -9.51 -6.01
C TYR A 159 -23.70 -8.78 -6.62
N GLY A 160 -24.74 -8.51 -5.82
CA GLY A 160 -25.96 -7.88 -6.32
C GLY A 160 -25.76 -6.45 -6.82
N ASN A 161 -24.71 -5.78 -6.34
CA ASN A 161 -24.18 -4.53 -6.89
C ASN A 161 -22.76 -4.22 -6.40
N ALA A 162 -22.15 -3.19 -6.97
CA ALA A 162 -20.81 -2.71 -6.60
C ALA A 162 -20.68 -2.20 -5.15
N CYS A 163 -21.79 -1.86 -4.47
CA CYS A 163 -21.72 -1.55 -3.04
C CYS A 163 -21.56 -2.84 -2.23
N GLU A 164 -22.31 -3.89 -2.57
CA GLU A 164 -22.23 -5.18 -1.88
C GLU A 164 -20.85 -5.83 -2.05
N ALA A 165 -20.26 -5.81 -3.26
CA ALA A 165 -18.90 -6.29 -3.50
C ALA A 165 -17.85 -5.57 -2.63
N ARG A 166 -17.87 -4.22 -2.63
CA ARG A 166 -16.96 -3.43 -1.79
C ARG A 166 -17.18 -3.66 -0.30
N CYS A 167 -18.42 -3.92 0.10
CA CYS A 167 -18.74 -4.19 1.50
C CYS A 167 -18.22 -5.57 1.95
N ALA A 168 -18.17 -6.55 1.05
CA ALA A 168 -17.50 -7.81 1.29
C ALA A 168 -15.96 -7.70 1.24
N GLY A 169 -15.42 -6.50 1.00
CA GLY A 169 -13.97 -6.28 0.85
C GLY A 169 -13.42 -6.78 -0.49
N VAL A 170 -14.28 -6.97 -1.49
CA VAL A 170 -13.91 -7.56 -2.78
C VAL A 170 -13.89 -6.49 -3.87
N ALA A 171 -12.76 -6.40 -4.57
CA ALA A 171 -12.64 -5.53 -5.74
C ALA A 171 -13.52 -6.06 -6.87
N VAL A 172 -14.17 -5.15 -7.60
CA VAL A 172 -14.94 -5.54 -8.79
C VAL A 172 -13.96 -5.94 -9.89
N ALA A 173 -14.05 -7.20 -10.31
CA ALA A 173 -13.47 -7.62 -11.56
C ALA A 173 -14.21 -6.89 -12.68
N TYR A 174 -15.42 -7.30 -13.06
CA TYR A 174 -16.15 -6.70 -14.19
C TYR A 174 -17.64 -6.51 -13.90
N GLU A 175 -18.30 -5.66 -14.69
CA GLU A 175 -19.75 -5.43 -14.62
C GLU A 175 -20.53 -6.66 -15.14
N GLY A 176 -21.66 -6.95 -14.52
CA GLY A 176 -22.47 -8.14 -14.77
C GLY A 176 -22.15 -9.29 -13.82
N GLU A 177 -22.95 -10.36 -13.89
CA GLU A 177 -22.73 -11.58 -13.12
C GLU A 177 -21.44 -12.29 -13.58
N CYS A 178 -20.80 -13.02 -12.65
CA CYS A 178 -19.69 -13.87 -13.00
C CYS A 178 -20.09 -14.95 -14.02
N ARG A 179 -19.18 -15.22 -14.96
CA ARG A 179 -19.30 -16.28 -15.96
C ARG A 179 -18.22 -17.33 -15.72
N ASP A 180 -18.48 -18.57 -16.16
CA ASP A 180 -17.54 -19.70 -16.02
C ASP A 180 -16.16 -19.41 -16.66
N GLU A 181 -16.13 -18.58 -17.70
CA GLU A 181 -14.90 -18.06 -18.30
C GLU A 181 -14.78 -16.57 -17.98
N ARG A 182 -13.71 -16.18 -17.27
CA ARG A 182 -13.35 -14.77 -17.10
C ARG A 182 -13.13 -14.16 -18.50
N PRO A 183 -13.74 -13.02 -18.81
CA PRO A 183 -13.59 -12.39 -20.12
C PRO A 183 -12.11 -12.05 -20.37
N GLU A 184 -11.65 -12.34 -21.58
CA GLU A 184 -10.31 -12.06 -22.09
C GLU A 184 -10.03 -10.55 -22.17
N CYS A 185 -11.07 -9.77 -22.50
CA CYS A 185 -11.01 -8.34 -22.71
C CYS A 185 -12.26 -7.63 -22.16
N ARG A 186 -12.16 -6.33 -21.90
CA ARG A 186 -13.30 -5.46 -21.55
C ARG A 186 -13.52 -4.36 -22.57
N THR A 187 -12.43 -3.83 -23.10
CA THR A 187 -12.43 -2.78 -24.10
C THR A 187 -11.51 -3.16 -25.24
N ASP A 188 -11.66 -2.52 -26.40
CA ASP A 188 -10.79 -2.75 -27.56
C ASP A 188 -9.30 -2.54 -27.24
N ARG A 189 -8.99 -1.75 -26.20
CA ARG A 189 -7.60 -1.53 -25.75
C ARG A 189 -6.96 -2.74 -25.10
N ASP A 190 -7.76 -3.71 -24.69
CA ASP A 190 -7.27 -4.97 -24.12
C ASP A 190 -6.92 -5.99 -25.23
N CYS A 191 -7.14 -5.63 -26.50
CA CYS A 191 -6.85 -6.44 -27.67
C CYS A 191 -5.72 -5.84 -28.51
N LYS A 192 -4.92 -6.72 -29.13
CA LYS A 192 -3.84 -6.33 -30.04
C LYS A 192 -3.84 -7.22 -31.28
N VAL A 193 -3.40 -6.63 -32.40
CA VAL A 193 -3.06 -7.38 -33.61
C VAL A 193 -1.72 -8.08 -33.41
N GLY A 194 -1.62 -9.32 -33.86
CA GLY A 194 -0.42 -10.13 -33.77
C GLY A 194 -0.34 -11.19 -34.88
N GLY A 195 0.53 -12.18 -34.69
CA GLY A 195 0.94 -13.10 -35.76
C GLY A 195 1.96 -12.46 -36.71
N CYS A 196 2.75 -13.29 -37.39
CA CYS A 196 3.78 -12.77 -38.32
C CYS A 196 3.20 -11.97 -39.49
N SER A 197 1.97 -12.28 -39.89
CA SER A 197 1.29 -11.70 -41.06
C SER A 197 0.17 -10.74 -40.65
N GLY A 198 0.08 -10.37 -39.37
CA GLY A 198 -0.96 -9.48 -38.84
C GLY A 198 -2.36 -10.10 -38.81
N GLN A 199 -2.46 -11.43 -38.89
CA GLN A 199 -3.73 -12.13 -39.05
C GLN A 199 -4.42 -12.50 -37.73
N LEU A 200 -3.75 -12.33 -36.58
CA LEU A 200 -4.32 -12.63 -35.26
C LEU A 200 -4.80 -11.35 -34.59
N CYS A 201 -5.96 -11.42 -33.94
CA CYS A 201 -6.40 -10.45 -32.96
C CYS A 201 -6.64 -11.19 -31.65
N GLY A 202 -5.99 -10.76 -30.57
CA GLY A 202 -6.03 -11.45 -29.28
C GLY A 202 -5.63 -10.55 -28.12
N SER A 203 -5.70 -11.06 -26.89
CA SER A 203 -5.38 -10.30 -25.68
C SER A 203 -4.00 -9.66 -25.72
N ILE A 204 -3.88 -8.46 -25.15
CA ILE A 204 -2.58 -7.84 -24.90
C ILE A 204 -1.65 -8.72 -24.04
N ASN A 205 -2.22 -9.59 -23.22
CA ASN A 205 -1.49 -10.49 -22.31
C ASN A 205 -1.02 -11.77 -22.99
N ASP A 206 -1.50 -12.08 -24.19
CA ASP A 206 -1.16 -13.30 -24.90
C ASP A 206 0.00 -13.11 -25.88
N ASP A 207 0.81 -14.16 -26.04
CA ASP A 207 1.85 -14.22 -27.06
C ASP A 207 1.23 -14.66 -28.40
N LEU A 208 0.80 -13.68 -29.19
CA LEU A 208 0.20 -13.88 -30.51
C LEU A 208 1.26 -14.24 -31.56
N ILE A 209 1.76 -15.48 -31.50
CA ILE A 209 2.77 -16.00 -32.41
C ILE A 209 2.11 -16.98 -33.38
N SER A 210 2.38 -16.78 -34.67
CA SER A 210 2.03 -17.73 -35.74
C SER A 210 3.28 -18.15 -36.49
N THR A 211 3.19 -19.20 -37.28
CA THR A 211 4.16 -19.43 -38.36
C THR A 211 4.12 -18.24 -39.33
N CYS A 212 5.28 -17.84 -39.87
CA CYS A 212 5.38 -16.76 -40.84
C CYS A 212 5.05 -17.24 -42.26
N GLU A 213 3.82 -17.72 -42.44
CA GLU A 213 3.22 -18.01 -43.73
C GLU A 213 2.31 -16.84 -44.12
N TYR A 214 2.35 -16.45 -45.39
CA TYR A 214 1.51 -15.39 -45.92
C TYR A 214 0.50 -15.96 -46.91
N LEU A 215 -0.79 -15.76 -46.64
CA LEU A 215 -1.87 -16.08 -47.55
C LEU A 215 -2.60 -14.79 -47.99
N PRO A 216 -3.18 -14.74 -49.21
CA PRO A 216 -3.86 -13.56 -49.72
C PRO A 216 -4.95 -13.01 -48.81
N GLU A 217 -5.66 -13.89 -48.10
CA GLU A 217 -6.78 -13.52 -47.22
C GLU A 217 -6.31 -12.71 -46.01
N TYR A 218 -5.03 -12.78 -45.62
CA TYR A 218 -4.50 -12.01 -44.51
C TYR A 218 -4.45 -10.51 -44.80
N ALA A 219 -4.42 -10.10 -46.07
CA ALA A 219 -4.53 -8.70 -46.47
C ALA A 219 -5.88 -8.08 -46.07
N CYS A 220 -6.91 -8.90 -45.85
CA CYS A 220 -8.23 -8.45 -45.44
C CYS A 220 -8.29 -8.04 -43.96
N TYR A 221 -7.29 -8.39 -43.15
CA TYR A 221 -7.20 -7.95 -41.75
C TYR A 221 -6.52 -6.57 -41.60
N ASP A 222 -6.33 -5.84 -42.70
CA ASP A 222 -5.92 -4.45 -42.68
C ASP A 222 -7.00 -3.56 -42.03
N GLN A 223 -6.57 -2.44 -41.44
CA GLN A 223 -7.46 -1.46 -40.78
C GLN A 223 -8.45 -0.79 -41.75
N GLU A 224 -8.26 -0.95 -43.06
CA GLU A 224 -9.25 -0.53 -44.07
C GLU A 224 -10.54 -1.35 -44.04
N TYR A 225 -10.46 -2.66 -43.71
CA TYR A 225 -11.61 -3.57 -43.80
C TYR A 225 -12.19 -3.93 -42.43
N THR A 226 -11.36 -4.06 -41.40
CA THR A 226 -11.80 -4.49 -40.07
C THR A 226 -10.95 -3.86 -38.97
N SER A 227 -11.45 -3.93 -37.74
CA SER A 227 -10.74 -3.50 -36.55
C SER A 227 -10.58 -4.66 -35.56
N CYS A 228 -9.42 -4.74 -34.91
CA CYS A 228 -9.20 -5.67 -33.80
C CYS A 228 -9.77 -5.02 -32.52
N GLY A 229 -10.69 -5.70 -31.86
CA GLY A 229 -11.43 -5.15 -30.72
C GLY A 229 -11.98 -6.23 -29.79
N CYS A 230 -12.70 -5.78 -28.76
CA CYS A 230 -13.29 -6.64 -27.75
C CYS A 230 -14.77 -6.87 -28.03
N PHE A 231 -15.12 -8.12 -28.33
CA PHE A 231 -16.47 -8.52 -28.68
C PHE A 231 -16.93 -9.65 -27.75
N ASP A 232 -18.00 -9.42 -26.99
CA ASP A 232 -18.53 -10.38 -26.00
C ASP A 232 -17.49 -10.92 -25.00
N GLY A 233 -16.50 -10.09 -24.66
CA GLY A 233 -15.43 -10.43 -23.73
C GLY A 233 -14.31 -11.29 -24.35
N LYS A 234 -14.26 -11.41 -25.68
CA LYS A 234 -13.18 -12.07 -26.42
C LYS A 234 -12.57 -11.12 -27.44
N CYS A 235 -11.25 -11.18 -27.60
CA CYS A 235 -10.60 -10.37 -28.62
C CYS A 235 -10.84 -11.01 -30.00
N GLY A 236 -11.18 -10.19 -30.98
CA GLY A 236 -11.46 -10.67 -32.33
C GLY A 236 -11.49 -9.57 -33.37
N TRP A 237 -11.57 -9.99 -34.63
CA TRP A 237 -11.78 -9.09 -35.76
C TRP A 237 -13.27 -8.73 -35.86
N GLU A 238 -13.55 -7.44 -36.00
CA GLU A 238 -14.89 -6.94 -36.27
C GLU A 238 -15.42 -7.52 -37.59
N GLN A 239 -16.61 -8.13 -37.56
CA GLN A 239 -17.26 -8.68 -38.75
C GLN A 239 -17.97 -7.57 -39.53
N THR A 240 -17.25 -6.98 -40.48
CA THR A 240 -17.79 -5.94 -41.38
C THR A 240 -18.11 -6.53 -42.75
N GLU A 241 -19.03 -5.91 -43.48
CA GLU A 241 -19.31 -6.30 -44.89
C GLU A 241 -18.05 -6.19 -45.77
N ALA A 242 -17.15 -5.25 -45.46
CA ALA A 242 -15.90 -5.05 -46.18
C ALA A 242 -14.90 -6.20 -45.93
N LEU A 243 -14.80 -6.67 -44.69
CA LEU A 243 -14.00 -7.84 -44.34
C LEU A 243 -14.57 -9.10 -45.01
N GLU A 244 -15.88 -9.32 -44.91
CA GLU A 244 -16.55 -10.46 -45.53
C GLU A 244 -16.31 -10.48 -47.05
N SER A 245 -16.53 -9.35 -47.73
CA SER A 245 -16.31 -9.24 -49.17
C SER A 245 -14.85 -9.45 -49.58
N CYS A 246 -13.89 -8.94 -48.79
CA CYS A 246 -12.47 -9.15 -49.05
C CYS A 246 -12.11 -10.64 -48.92
N LEU A 247 -12.53 -11.30 -47.83
CA LEU A 247 -12.24 -12.72 -47.60
C LEU A 247 -12.84 -13.62 -48.69
N GLU A 248 -14.05 -13.32 -49.17
CA GLU A 248 -14.67 -14.03 -50.30
C GLU A 248 -13.86 -13.88 -51.60
N SER A 249 -13.28 -12.70 -51.83
CA SER A 249 -12.47 -12.41 -53.02
C SER A 249 -11.05 -12.99 -52.97
N ALA A 250 -10.48 -13.12 -51.76
CA ALA A 250 -9.10 -13.55 -51.54
C ALA A 250 -8.95 -15.06 -51.34
N GLY A 251 -10.04 -15.76 -50.97
CA GLY A 251 -10.05 -17.20 -50.70
C GLY A 251 -9.69 -18.08 -51.92
N PRO A 252 -9.43 -19.38 -51.72
CA PRO A 252 -8.99 -20.32 -52.77
C PRO A 252 -10.00 -20.62 -53.90
N GLY A 253 -11.08 -19.83 -54.01
CA GLY A 253 -12.03 -19.83 -55.13
C GLY A 253 -12.29 -18.44 -55.74
N GLY A 254 -11.65 -17.38 -55.22
CA GLY A 254 -11.71 -16.03 -55.77
C GLY A 254 -10.93 -15.96 -57.07
N SER A 255 -11.61 -15.72 -58.18
CA SER A 255 -10.94 -15.52 -59.45
C SER A 255 -10.10 -14.23 -59.36
N VAL A 256 -8.79 -14.39 -59.22
CA VAL A 256 -7.84 -13.34 -59.59
C VAL A 256 -7.92 -13.17 -61.11
N LEU A 257 -8.93 -12.43 -61.56
CA LEU A 257 -9.02 -11.90 -62.90
C LEU A 257 -8.96 -10.39 -62.79
N SER A 258 -8.00 -9.82 -63.53
CA SER A 258 -7.69 -8.40 -63.72
C SER A 258 -6.83 -7.80 -62.57
N GLU A 259 -5.61 -7.29 -62.78
CA GLU A 259 -4.87 -6.93 -64.00
C GLU A 259 -3.35 -7.10 -63.82
N LEU A 260 -2.70 -7.19 -64.98
CA LEU A 260 -1.24 -7.17 -65.22
C LEU A 260 -0.59 -5.84 -64.83
#